data_AF-A0A1E4RX50-F1
#
_entry.id   AF-A0A1E4RX50-F1
#
_cell.length_a   1.000
_cell.length_b   1.000
_cell.length_c   1.000
_cell.angle_alpha   90.00
_cell.angle_beta   90.00
_cell.angle_gamma   90.00
#
_symmetry.space_group_name_H-M   'P 1'
#
loop_
_entity.id
_entity.type
_entity.pdbx_description
1 polymer ?
#
loop_
_entity_poly.entity_id
_entity_poly.type
_entity_poly.pdbx_seq_one_letter_code
_entity_poly.pdbx_strand_id
1 'polypeptide(L)'
;MSDGMFDEEDDDDDSSNVGNKKKKKKSKHAPTETSSKRRVSKIRQIPGLENRKNETSLYRDIRFDAAFGKADLNRVRKDYKFLDDYRQQEVSEITKMLKDPKMRNKLSQREIEDLEYQSKSLRSRLDTLKNRDLEQEVVKKYKEERGIKGNFFLKKSDKRKIVQKHKFDNMKASQREKVVERKRKRRLGKEFKQLEFNRPRD
;
A
#
# COMPACT_ATOMS: atom_id res chain seq x y z
N MET A 1 33.43 -2.67 -18.80
CA MET A 1 32.78 -2.53 -17.48
C MET A 1 32.14 -1.15 -17.46
N SER A 2 30.81 -1.05 -17.62
CA SER A 2 30.08 0.23 -17.59
C SER A 2 29.23 0.27 -16.32
N ASP A 3 29.69 1.05 -15.36
CA ASP A 3 29.04 1.27 -14.08
C ASP A 3 28.10 2.49 -14.16
N GLY A 4 27.02 2.45 -13.38
CA GLY A 4 26.31 3.63 -12.88
C GLY A 4 25.52 4.53 -13.86
N MET A 5 24.27 4.16 -14.17
CA MET A 5 23.23 5.15 -14.50
C MET A 5 21.94 4.77 -13.76
N PHE A 6 21.98 4.91 -12.43
CA PHE A 6 20.79 4.82 -11.58
C PHE A 6 20.67 6.16 -10.86
N ASP A 7 19.97 7.07 -11.53
CA ASP A 7 19.66 8.41 -11.10
C ASP A 7 18.86 8.40 -9.79
N GLU A 8 19.29 9.25 -8.88
CA GLU A 8 18.84 9.42 -7.51
C GLU A 8 17.63 10.38 -7.54
N GLU A 9 16.44 9.90 -7.14
CA GLU A 9 15.24 10.73 -7.04
C GLU A 9 15.30 11.54 -5.73
N ASP A 10 15.51 12.85 -5.81
CA ASP A 10 15.25 13.81 -4.73
C ASP A 10 13.73 14.06 -4.64
N ASP A 11 13.14 13.71 -3.49
CA ASP A 11 11.76 14.04 -3.11
C ASP A 11 11.77 15.42 -2.44
N ASP A 12 11.46 16.49 -3.19
CA ASP A 12 11.19 17.82 -2.64
C ASP A 12 9.84 17.85 -1.91
N ASP A 13 9.89 17.88 -0.57
CA ASP A 13 8.74 18.04 0.33
C ASP A 13 8.37 19.53 0.45
N ASP A 14 7.38 19.97 -0.34
CA ASP A 14 6.76 21.32 -0.25
C ASP A 14 5.91 21.45 1.02
N SER A 15 6.61 21.62 2.15
CA SER A 15 6.04 21.99 3.44
C SER A 15 5.58 23.44 3.40
N SER A 16 4.33 23.66 2.98
CA SER A 16 3.64 24.95 3.10
C SER A 16 3.68 25.48 4.55
N ASN A 17 4.42 26.58 4.73
CA ASN A 17 4.61 27.30 5.99
C ASN A 17 3.28 27.96 6.43
N VAL A 18 2.49 27.25 7.24
CA VAL A 18 1.30 27.82 7.88
C VAL A 18 1.76 28.79 8.97
N GLY A 19 1.81 30.06 8.59
CA GLY A 19 2.19 31.18 9.45
C GLY A 19 1.47 31.18 10.80
N ASN A 20 2.28 31.05 11.86
CA ASN A 20 1.85 31.13 13.24
C ASN A 20 1.43 32.57 13.60
N LYS A 21 0.19 32.95 13.27
CA LYS A 21 -0.39 34.24 13.69
C LYS A 21 -0.54 34.24 15.22
N LYS A 22 0.45 34.78 15.93
CA LYS A 22 0.38 35.06 17.37
C LYS A 22 -0.85 35.93 17.65
N LYS A 23 -1.88 35.35 18.29
CA LYS A 23 -3.07 36.09 18.73
C LYS A 23 -2.65 37.16 19.74
N LYS A 24 -3.01 38.42 19.50
CA LYS A 24 -2.77 39.54 20.44
C LYS A 24 -3.41 39.20 21.79
N LYS A 25 -2.68 39.42 22.89
CA LYS A 25 -3.14 39.12 24.25
C LYS A 25 -4.33 40.03 24.60
N LYS A 26 -5.51 39.43 24.87
CA LYS A 26 -6.66 40.16 25.42
C LYS A 26 -6.35 40.58 26.88
N SER A 27 -6.98 41.65 27.37
CA SER A 27 -6.78 42.13 28.75
C SER A 27 -7.19 41.07 29.79
N LYS A 28 -6.64 41.14 31.01
CA LYS A 28 -6.90 40.16 32.08
C LYS A 28 -8.38 40.05 32.50
N HIS A 29 -9.19 41.03 32.16
CA HIS A 29 -10.61 41.11 32.53
C HIS A 29 -11.55 40.94 31.33
N ALA A 30 -11.01 40.64 30.15
CA ALA A 30 -11.82 40.37 28.97
C ALA A 30 -12.41 38.95 29.03
N PRO A 31 -13.71 38.75 28.75
CA PRO A 31 -14.30 37.43 28.64
C PRO A 31 -13.67 36.61 27.50
N THR A 32 -13.57 35.29 27.71
CA THR A 32 -13.07 34.35 26.71
C THR A 32 -14.19 33.88 25.79
N GLU A 33 -14.07 34.12 24.49
CA GLU A 33 -14.99 33.61 23.46
C GLU A 33 -14.61 32.18 23.07
N THR A 34 -15.60 31.28 23.06
CA THR A 34 -15.44 29.90 22.58
C THR A 34 -16.43 29.62 21.44
N SER A 35 -16.00 28.85 20.43
CA SER A 35 -16.85 28.50 19.28
C SER A 35 -18.05 27.64 19.69
N SER A 36 -19.25 28.03 19.27
CA SER A 36 -20.50 27.27 19.49
C SER A 36 -20.56 25.95 18.72
N LYS A 37 -19.71 25.78 17.70
CA LYS A 37 -19.67 24.56 16.86
C LYS A 37 -19.19 23.34 17.65
N ARG A 38 -18.54 23.52 18.80
CA ARG A 38 -18.01 22.43 19.62
C ARG A 38 -18.63 22.47 21.02
N ARG A 39 -19.25 21.36 21.44
CA ARG A 39 -19.79 21.21 22.79
C ARG A 39 -18.70 21.44 23.86
N VAL A 40 -19.06 22.09 24.96
CA VAL A 40 -18.17 22.31 26.10
C VAL A 40 -17.86 20.95 26.77
N SER A 41 -16.61 20.74 27.19
CA SER A 41 -16.21 19.52 27.91
C SER A 41 -16.87 19.47 29.29
N LYS A 42 -17.55 18.37 29.61
CA LYS A 42 -18.15 18.15 30.94
C LYS A 42 -17.12 17.86 32.04
N ILE A 43 -15.94 17.33 31.67
CA ILE A 43 -14.88 16.94 32.60
C ILE A 43 -13.75 17.97 32.52
N ARG A 44 -13.32 18.49 33.68
CA ARG A 44 -12.20 19.43 33.80
C ARG A 44 -10.89 18.73 33.43
N GLN A 45 -10.07 19.38 32.59
CA GLN A 45 -8.70 18.93 32.34
C GLN A 45 -7.82 19.39 33.51
N ILE A 46 -7.22 18.42 34.21
CA ILE A 46 -6.30 18.68 35.32
C ILE A 46 -4.88 18.57 34.75
N PRO A 47 -4.04 19.62 34.87
CA PRO A 47 -2.65 19.57 34.41
C PRO A 47 -1.92 18.41 35.10
N GLY A 48 -1.27 17.53 34.32
CA GLY A 48 -0.56 16.34 34.83
C GLY A 48 -1.43 15.09 35.00
N LEU A 49 -2.75 15.18 34.83
CA LEU A 49 -3.66 14.03 34.79
C LEU A 49 -4.29 13.93 33.40
N GLU A 50 -3.59 13.30 32.46
CA GLU A 50 -4.13 13.02 31.14
C GLU A 50 -5.25 11.98 31.25
N ASN A 51 -6.46 12.38 30.84
CA ASN A 51 -7.62 11.51 30.83
C ASN A 51 -7.41 10.41 29.78
N ARG A 52 -6.81 9.28 30.18
CA ARG A 52 -6.53 8.08 29.34
C ARG A 52 -7.73 7.54 28.58
N LYS A 53 -8.96 7.94 28.96
CA LYS A 53 -10.19 7.66 28.20
C LYS A 53 -10.15 8.20 26.76
N ASN A 54 -9.33 9.22 26.48
CA ASN A 54 -9.22 9.80 25.14
C ASN A 54 -8.03 9.26 24.32
N GLU A 55 -7.09 8.54 24.93
CA GLU A 55 -5.85 8.12 24.25
C GLU A 55 -5.85 6.65 23.83
N THR A 56 -6.45 5.75 24.61
CA THR A 56 -6.36 4.29 24.33
C THR A 56 -7.65 3.52 24.54
N SER A 57 -8.73 4.17 24.98
CA SER A 57 -10.00 3.50 25.31
C SER A 57 -10.94 3.28 24.12
N LEU A 58 -10.44 3.19 22.89
CA LEU A 58 -11.28 2.78 21.75
C LEU A 58 -11.49 1.25 21.74
N TYR A 59 -10.57 0.48 22.33
CA TYR A 59 -10.71 -0.97 22.43
C TYR A 59 -10.53 -1.42 23.88
N ARG A 60 -11.66 -1.75 24.52
CA ARG A 60 -11.70 -2.49 25.80
C ARG A 60 -11.60 -4.00 25.60
N ASP A 61 -11.46 -4.42 24.35
CA ASP A 61 -11.33 -5.82 23.96
C ASP A 61 -9.86 -6.20 24.01
N ILE A 62 -9.55 -7.17 24.87
CA ILE A 62 -8.23 -7.74 25.12
C ILE A 62 -7.56 -8.15 23.80
N ARG A 63 -8.33 -8.58 22.80
CA ARG A 63 -7.80 -8.97 21.48
C ARG A 63 -7.12 -7.82 20.73
N PHE A 64 -7.50 -6.59 21.03
CA PHE A 64 -6.96 -5.39 20.39
C PHE A 64 -6.16 -4.53 21.37
N ASP A 65 -5.82 -5.08 22.55
CA ASP A 65 -4.94 -4.40 23.49
C ASP A 65 -3.53 -4.32 22.91
N ALA A 66 -2.98 -3.10 22.89
CA ALA A 66 -1.64 -2.82 22.40
C ALA A 66 -0.55 -3.57 23.19
N ALA A 67 -0.86 -4.01 24.42
CA ALA A 67 0.03 -4.82 25.25
C ALA A 67 0.44 -6.15 24.59
N PHE A 68 -0.40 -6.75 23.73
CA PHE A 68 -0.06 -8.00 23.02
C PHE A 68 0.86 -7.79 21.81
N GLY A 69 1.14 -6.55 21.42
CA GLY A 69 2.02 -6.24 20.29
C GLY A 69 1.44 -6.53 18.91
N LYS A 70 2.27 -6.42 17.87
CA LYS A 70 1.86 -6.67 16.47
C LYS A 70 2.03 -8.15 16.14
N ALA A 71 1.04 -8.74 15.47
CA ALA A 71 1.14 -10.11 14.99
C ALA A 71 2.28 -10.28 13.97
N ASP A 72 3.01 -11.41 14.06
CA ASP A 72 3.99 -11.79 13.05
C ASP A 72 3.28 -12.22 11.77
N LEU A 73 3.24 -11.29 10.80
CA LEU A 73 2.60 -11.49 9.50
C LEU A 73 3.19 -12.67 8.73
N ASN A 74 4.47 -13.02 8.94
CA ASN A 74 5.09 -14.13 8.24
C ASN A 74 4.61 -15.47 8.79
N ARG A 75 4.45 -15.58 10.11
CA ARG A 75 3.86 -16.74 10.76
C ARG A 75 2.40 -16.91 10.33
N VAL A 76 1.61 -15.84 10.41
CA VAL A 76 0.20 -15.84 9.94
C VAL A 76 0.12 -16.26 8.47
N ARG A 77 1.02 -15.77 7.62
CA ARG A 77 1.04 -16.16 6.20
C ARG A 77 1.27 -17.67 6.00
N LYS A 78 2.10 -18.29 6.83
CA LYS A 78 2.37 -19.74 6.79
C LYS A 78 1.18 -20.54 7.33
N ASP A 79 0.65 -20.15 8.49
CA ASP A 79 -0.44 -20.84 9.17
C ASP A 79 -1.71 -20.87 8.31
N TYR A 80 -1.98 -19.78 7.58
CA TYR A 80 -3.14 -19.64 6.70
C TYR A 80 -2.83 -19.86 5.21
N LYS A 81 -1.74 -20.55 4.87
CA LYS A 81 -1.36 -20.83 3.48
C LYS A 81 -2.42 -21.64 2.73
N PHE A 82 -3.09 -22.56 3.43
CA PHE A 82 -4.14 -23.40 2.86
C PHE A 82 -5.29 -22.60 2.22
N LEU A 83 -5.58 -21.38 2.70
CA LEU A 83 -6.65 -20.55 2.15
C LEU A 83 -6.42 -20.18 0.68
N ASP A 84 -5.19 -20.23 0.19
CA ASP A 84 -4.92 -19.98 -1.23
C ASP A 84 -5.44 -21.09 -2.12
N ASP A 85 -5.42 -22.34 -1.64
CA ASP A 85 -5.94 -23.49 -2.37
C ASP A 85 -7.46 -23.40 -2.46
N TYR A 86 -8.13 -23.04 -1.35
CA TYR A 86 -9.58 -22.77 -1.33
C TYR A 86 -9.98 -21.65 -2.30
N ARG A 87 -9.27 -20.52 -2.27
CA ARG A 87 -9.54 -19.41 -3.21
C ARG A 87 -9.32 -19.80 -4.67
N GLN A 88 -8.31 -20.64 -4.94
CA GLN A 88 -8.07 -21.14 -6.30
C GLN A 88 -9.19 -22.06 -6.76
N GLN A 89 -9.67 -22.95 -5.88
CA GLN A 89 -10.82 -23.81 -6.15
C GLN A 89 -12.08 -22.97 -6.42
N GLU A 90 -12.38 -21.99 -5.57
CA GLU A 90 -13.51 -21.08 -5.73
C GLU A 90 -13.46 -20.32 -7.07
N VAL A 91 -12.30 -19.74 -7.42
CA VAL A 91 -12.11 -19.10 -8.73
C VAL A 91 -12.35 -20.09 -9.86
N SER A 92 -11.88 -21.34 -9.73
CA SER A 92 -12.06 -22.37 -10.75
C SER A 92 -13.53 -22.73 -10.93
N GLU A 93 -14.29 -22.87 -9.84
CA GLU A 93 -15.71 -23.20 -9.83
C GLU A 93 -16.54 -22.08 -10.46
N ILE A 94 -16.33 -20.84 -10.03
CA ILE A 94 -17.00 -19.67 -10.61
C ILE A 94 -16.72 -19.60 -12.12
N THR A 95 -15.49 -19.87 -12.54
CA THR A 95 -15.15 -19.82 -13.96
C THR A 95 -15.71 -20.97 -14.77
N LYS A 96 -15.93 -22.15 -14.16
CA LYS A 96 -16.64 -23.26 -14.79
C LYS A 96 -18.11 -22.90 -14.97
N MET A 97 -18.75 -22.39 -13.91
CA MET A 97 -20.15 -21.94 -13.97
C MET A 97 -20.39 -20.87 -15.04
N LEU A 98 -19.48 -19.90 -15.16
CA LEU A 98 -19.56 -18.84 -16.19
C LEU A 98 -19.32 -19.36 -17.61
N LYS A 99 -18.53 -20.43 -17.77
CA LYS A 99 -18.27 -21.06 -19.08
C LYS A 99 -19.37 -22.00 -19.51
N ASP A 100 -20.03 -22.66 -18.56
CA ASP A 100 -21.07 -23.64 -18.83
C ASP A 100 -22.37 -22.94 -19.29
N PRO A 101 -22.77 -23.08 -20.57
CA PRO A 101 -23.91 -22.33 -21.11
C PRO A 101 -25.23 -22.70 -20.43
N LYS A 102 -25.36 -23.95 -19.96
CA LYS A 102 -26.54 -24.43 -19.25
C LYS A 102 -26.74 -23.76 -17.89
N MET A 103 -25.65 -23.40 -17.21
CA MET A 103 -25.69 -22.74 -15.91
C MET A 103 -25.81 -21.23 -16.11
N ARG A 104 -25.04 -20.68 -17.05
CA ARG A 104 -25.09 -19.27 -17.43
C ARG A 104 -26.48 -18.82 -17.87
N ASN A 105 -27.19 -19.62 -18.68
CA ASN A 105 -28.53 -19.28 -19.15
C ASN A 105 -29.61 -19.31 -18.07
N LYS A 106 -29.34 -19.93 -16.91
CA LYS A 106 -30.25 -19.95 -15.76
C LYS A 106 -30.06 -18.75 -14.83
N LEU A 107 -28.92 -18.06 -14.95
CA LEU A 107 -28.55 -16.92 -14.13
C LEU A 107 -29.06 -15.63 -14.78
N SER A 108 -29.47 -14.68 -13.96
CA SER A 108 -29.76 -13.31 -14.40
C SER A 108 -28.47 -12.61 -14.83
N GLN A 109 -28.58 -11.63 -15.73
CA GLN A 109 -27.45 -10.82 -16.17
C GLN A 109 -26.69 -10.19 -14.99
N ARG A 110 -27.41 -9.75 -13.95
CA ARG A 110 -26.81 -9.21 -12.73
C ARG A 110 -25.97 -10.23 -11.96
N GLU A 111 -26.46 -11.47 -11.87
CA GLU A 111 -25.75 -12.54 -11.17
C GLU A 111 -24.47 -12.95 -11.91
N ILE A 112 -24.50 -12.92 -13.25
CA ILE A 112 -23.33 -13.16 -14.09
C ILE A 112 -22.26 -12.09 -13.82
N GLU A 113 -22.66 -10.81 -13.78
CA GLU A 113 -21.75 -9.69 -13.48
C GLU A 113 -21.16 -9.77 -12.07
N ASP A 114 -21.97 -10.14 -11.08
CA ASP A 114 -21.52 -10.34 -9.70
C ASP A 114 -20.50 -11.49 -9.60
N LEU A 115 -20.74 -12.61 -10.29
CA LEU A 115 -19.81 -13.75 -10.34
C LEU A 115 -18.51 -13.40 -11.07
N GLU A 116 -18.58 -12.66 -12.18
CA GLU A 116 -17.39 -12.17 -12.89
C GLU A 116 -16.56 -11.23 -12.02
N TYR A 117 -17.22 -10.32 -11.31
CA TYR A 117 -16.59 -9.41 -10.36
C TYR A 117 -15.91 -10.17 -9.22
N GLN A 118 -16.60 -11.15 -8.62
CA GLN A 118 -16.06 -12.00 -7.56
C GLN A 118 -14.82 -12.78 -8.04
N SER A 119 -14.90 -13.41 -9.21
CA SER A 119 -13.78 -14.13 -9.82
C SER A 119 -12.57 -13.22 -10.02
N LYS A 120 -12.80 -12.01 -10.56
CA LYS A 120 -11.75 -11.02 -10.81
C LYS A 120 -11.12 -10.53 -9.50
N SER A 121 -11.94 -10.25 -8.48
CA SER A 121 -11.50 -9.81 -7.16
C SER A 121 -10.63 -10.87 -6.47
N LEU A 122 -11.07 -12.13 -6.46
CA LEU A 122 -10.33 -13.26 -5.89
C LEU A 122 -9.01 -13.50 -6.62
N ARG A 123 -9.01 -13.46 -7.95
CA ARG A 123 -7.78 -13.56 -8.77
C ARG A 123 -6.80 -12.45 -8.43
N SER A 124 -7.27 -11.20 -8.39
CA SER A 124 -6.43 -10.05 -8.03
C SER A 124 -5.83 -10.22 -6.63
N ARG A 125 -6.64 -10.68 -5.66
CA ARG A 125 -6.16 -10.94 -4.29
C ARG A 125 -5.08 -12.03 -4.28
N LEU A 126 -5.29 -13.15 -4.97
CA LEU A 126 -4.29 -14.22 -5.09
C LEU A 126 -3.00 -13.71 -5.74
N ASP A 127 -3.10 -12.90 -6.80
CA ASP A 127 -1.93 -12.34 -7.48
C ASP A 127 -1.15 -11.37 -6.57
N THR A 128 -1.84 -10.56 -5.76
CA THR A 128 -1.16 -9.69 -4.78
C THR A 128 -0.41 -10.49 -3.72
N LEU A 129 -1.00 -11.59 -3.24
CA LEU A 129 -0.35 -12.48 -2.27
C LEU A 129 0.87 -13.17 -2.87
N LYS A 130 0.73 -13.74 -4.08
CA LYS A 130 1.83 -14.36 -4.82
C LYS A 130 2.98 -13.38 -5.06
N ASN A 131 2.67 -12.14 -5.44
CA ASN A 131 3.68 -11.11 -5.62
C ASN A 131 4.41 -10.77 -4.31
N ARG A 132 3.68 -10.69 -3.20
CA ARG A 132 4.27 -10.44 -1.88
C ARG A 132 5.17 -11.59 -1.44
N ASP A 133 4.75 -12.83 -1.64
CA ASP A 133 5.55 -14.00 -1.27
C ASP A 133 6.82 -14.08 -2.13
N LEU A 134 6.70 -13.84 -3.45
CA LEU A 134 7.84 -13.75 -4.35
C LEU A 134 8.83 -12.66 -3.91
N GLU A 135 8.32 -11.50 -3.47
CA GLU A 135 9.16 -10.43 -2.94
C GLU A 135 9.94 -10.86 -1.69
N GLN A 136 9.27 -11.55 -0.76
CA GLN A 136 9.92 -12.08 0.44
C GLN A 136 10.96 -13.14 0.10
N GLU A 137 10.64 -14.08 -0.79
CA GLU A 137 11.54 -15.15 -1.21
C GLU A 137 12.79 -14.62 -1.93
N VAL A 138 12.62 -13.69 -2.87
CA VAL A 138 13.73 -13.10 -3.62
C VAL A 138 14.66 -12.32 -2.70
N VAL A 139 14.10 -11.53 -1.78
CA VAL A 139 14.91 -10.79 -0.80
C VAL A 139 15.61 -11.76 0.17
N LYS A 140 14.96 -12.86 0.56
CA LYS A 140 15.57 -13.88 1.41
C LYS A 140 16.74 -14.57 0.71
N LYS A 141 16.55 -15.04 -0.53
CA LYS A 141 17.61 -15.65 -1.36
C LYS A 141 18.80 -14.71 -1.55
N TYR A 142 18.54 -13.44 -1.88
CA TYR A 142 19.60 -12.45 -2.05
C TYR A 142 20.43 -12.25 -0.76
N LYS A 143 19.78 -12.21 0.41
CA LYS A 143 20.48 -12.10 1.70
C LYS A 143 21.35 -13.33 1.98
N GLU A 144 20.83 -14.51 1.69
CA GLU A 144 21.53 -15.79 1.84
C GLU A 144 22.76 -15.84 0.92
N GLU A 145 22.60 -15.51 -0.36
CA GLU A 145 23.68 -15.48 -1.36
C GLU A 145 24.81 -14.51 -0.99
N ARG A 146 24.46 -13.34 -0.44
CA ARG A 146 25.43 -12.32 -0.04
C ARG A 146 26.03 -12.56 1.35
N GLY A 147 25.68 -13.67 2.01
CA GLY A 147 26.18 -13.98 3.35
C GLY A 147 25.79 -12.95 4.41
N ILE A 148 24.74 -12.16 4.14
CA ILE A 148 24.31 -11.07 5.02
C ILE A 148 23.60 -11.69 6.22
N LYS A 149 24.37 -11.89 7.30
CA LYS A 149 23.88 -12.35 8.60
C LYS A 149 23.78 -11.15 9.55
N GLY A 150 22.73 -11.09 10.38
CA GLY A 150 22.54 -10.04 11.38
C GLY A 150 21.69 -8.84 10.93
N ASN A 151 21.89 -7.68 11.58
CA ASN A 151 21.02 -6.49 11.52
C ASN A 151 21.14 -5.65 10.24
N PHE A 152 21.64 -6.22 9.14
CA PHE A 152 21.74 -5.50 7.89
C PHE A 152 20.38 -5.50 7.17
N PHE A 153 19.75 -4.32 7.12
CA PHE A 153 18.48 -4.11 6.45
C PHE A 153 18.72 -3.48 5.08
N LEU A 154 18.31 -4.18 4.01
CA LEU A 154 18.27 -3.56 2.69
C LEU A 154 17.28 -2.40 2.70
N LYS A 155 17.68 -1.28 2.08
CA LYS A 155 16.78 -0.16 1.80
C LYS A 155 15.59 -0.65 0.96
N LYS A 156 14.45 0.04 1.07
CA LYS A 156 13.24 -0.29 0.30
C LYS A 156 13.49 -0.21 -1.21
N SER A 157 14.27 0.78 -1.65
CA SER A 157 14.71 0.95 -3.03
C SER A 157 15.52 -0.26 -3.53
N ASP A 158 16.47 -0.75 -2.72
CA ASP A 158 17.30 -1.90 -3.10
C ASP A 158 16.50 -3.21 -3.17
N LYS A 159 15.61 -3.45 -2.20
CA LYS A 159 14.66 -4.57 -2.27
C LYS A 159 13.86 -4.54 -3.57
N ARG A 160 13.34 -3.36 -3.93
CA ARG A 160 12.57 -3.15 -5.16
C ARG A 160 13.41 -3.47 -6.41
N LYS A 161 14.67 -3.02 -6.46
CA LYS A 161 15.60 -3.32 -7.58
C LYS A 161 15.84 -4.83 -7.73
N ILE A 162 16.11 -5.54 -6.63
CA ILE A 162 16.38 -6.98 -6.63
C ILE A 162 15.15 -7.75 -7.13
N VAL A 163 13.96 -7.41 -6.61
CA VAL A 163 12.69 -8.01 -7.04
C VAL A 163 12.43 -7.74 -8.52
N GLN A 164 12.64 -6.51 -8.99
CA GLN A 164 12.43 -6.16 -10.40
C GLN A 164 13.40 -6.90 -11.32
N LYS A 165 14.67 -7.03 -10.94
CA LYS A 165 15.66 -7.82 -11.67
C LYS A 165 15.20 -9.27 -11.79
N HIS A 166 14.85 -9.90 -10.67
CA HIS A 166 14.33 -11.27 -10.67
C HIS A 166 13.06 -11.43 -11.52
N LYS A 167 12.11 -10.48 -11.45
CA LYS A 167 10.90 -10.51 -12.29
C LYS A 167 11.25 -10.41 -13.77
N PHE A 168 12.20 -9.54 -14.15
CA PHE A 168 12.63 -9.36 -15.54
C PHE A 168 13.35 -10.59 -16.09
N ASP A 169 14.26 -11.18 -15.31
CA ASP A 169 15.03 -12.36 -15.72
C ASP A 169 14.12 -13.57 -15.98
N ASN A 170 13.06 -13.73 -15.18
CA ASN A 170 12.07 -14.80 -15.32
C ASN A 170 10.95 -14.54 -16.35
N MET A 171 10.86 -13.34 -16.95
CA MET A 171 9.87 -13.04 -17.98
C MET A 171 10.26 -13.64 -19.34
N LYS A 172 9.25 -13.95 -20.17
CA LYS A 172 9.46 -14.37 -21.57
C LYS A 172 10.03 -13.20 -22.40
N ALA A 173 10.81 -13.48 -23.45
CA ALA A 173 11.40 -12.45 -24.31
C ALA A 173 10.37 -11.43 -24.85
N SER A 174 9.25 -11.92 -25.39
CA SER A 174 8.16 -11.07 -25.90
C SER A 174 7.49 -10.22 -24.81
N GLN A 175 7.46 -10.70 -23.56
CA GLN A 175 6.95 -9.92 -22.42
C GLN A 175 7.95 -8.87 -21.98
N ARG A 176 9.25 -9.21 -21.94
CA ARG A 176 10.33 -8.27 -21.62
C ARG A 176 10.34 -7.08 -22.58
N GLU A 177 10.26 -7.34 -23.89
CA GLU A 177 10.20 -6.30 -24.92
C GLU A 177 9.00 -5.36 -24.71
N LYS A 178 7.80 -5.91 -24.50
CA LYS A 178 6.59 -5.13 -24.22
C LYS A 178 6.71 -4.26 -22.97
N VAL A 179 7.34 -4.77 -21.91
CA VAL A 179 7.57 -4.01 -20.66
C VAL A 179 8.56 -2.87 -20.90
N VAL A 180 9.66 -3.14 -21.62
CA VAL A 180 10.67 -2.12 -21.98
C VAL A 180 10.06 -1.06 -22.88
N GLU A 181 9.28 -1.45 -23.90
CA GLU A 181 8.60 -0.52 -24.80
C GLU A 181 7.62 0.37 -24.04
N ARG A 182 6.79 -0.20 -23.15
CA ARG A 182 5.89 0.58 -22.29
C ARG A 182 6.65 1.57 -21.40
N LYS A 183 7.80 1.16 -20.87
CA LYS A 183 8.67 2.04 -20.06
C LYS A 183 9.26 3.17 -20.92
N ARG A 184 9.71 2.88 -22.15
CA ARG A 184 10.19 3.88 -23.12
C ARG A 184 9.10 4.89 -23.46
N LYS A 185 7.89 4.43 -23.82
CA LYS A 185 6.74 5.32 -24.10
C LYS A 185 6.36 6.20 -22.91
N ARG A 186 6.35 5.64 -21.70
CA ARG A 186 6.06 6.42 -20.48
C ARG A 186 7.16 7.47 -20.20
N ARG A 187 8.43 7.17 -20.48
CA ARG A 187 9.53 8.12 -20.33
C ARG A 187 9.43 9.24 -21.37
N LEU A 188 9.25 8.90 -22.65
CA LEU A 188 9.01 9.86 -23.72
C LEU A 188 7.83 10.78 -23.40
N GLY A 189 6.70 10.24 -22.94
CA GLY A 189 5.55 11.06 -22.54
C GLY A 189 5.84 12.03 -21.38
N LYS A 190 6.74 11.67 -20.45
CA LYS A 190 7.20 12.60 -19.39
C LYS A 190 8.12 13.67 -19.95
N GLU A 191 9.06 13.29 -20.83
CA GLU A 191 9.99 14.21 -21.50
C GLU A 191 9.20 15.24 -22.34
N PHE A 192 8.22 14.80 -23.15
CA PHE A 192 7.34 15.70 -23.89
C PHE A 192 6.56 16.64 -22.97
N LYS A 193 5.96 16.11 -21.89
CA LYS A 193 5.25 16.94 -20.92
C LYS A 193 6.17 18.00 -20.29
N GLN A 194 7.38 17.65 -19.91
CA GLN A 194 8.36 18.60 -19.36
C GLN A 194 8.75 19.67 -20.38
N LEU A 195 8.92 19.30 -21.65
CA LEU A 195 9.21 20.24 -22.74
C LEU A 195 8.03 21.19 -23.05
N GLU A 196 6.79 20.72 -22.90
CA GLU A 196 5.59 21.55 -23.09
C GLU A 196 5.46 22.65 -22.03
N PHE A 197 5.80 22.36 -20.77
CA PHE A 197 5.73 23.35 -19.67
C PHE A 197 6.90 24.34 -19.65
N ASN A 198 8.01 24.02 -20.32
CA ASN A 198 9.19 24.90 -20.42
C ASN A 198 9.14 25.85 -21.62
N ARG A 199 8.03 25.90 -22.37
CA ARG A 199 7.84 26.92 -23.41
C ARG A 199 7.51 28.26 -22.73
N PRO A 200 8.24 29.35 -23.02
CA PRO A 200 7.85 30.67 -22.53
C PRO A 200 6.43 30.95 -23.00
N ARG A 201 5.56 31.38 -22.09
CA ARG A 201 4.23 31.87 -22.43
C ARG A 201 4.44 33.24 -23.07
N ASP A 202 4.20 33.33 -24.38
CA ASP A 202 4.03 34.60 -25.08
C ASP A 202 2.76 35.34 -24.59
#